data_AF-A0A356PEB7-F1
#
_entry.id   AF-A0A356PEB7-F1
#
_cell.length_a   1.000
_cell.length_b   1.000
_cell.length_c   1.000
_cell.angle_alpha   90.00
_cell.angle_beta   90.00
_cell.angle_gamma   90.00
#
_symmetry.space_group_name_H-M   'P 1'
#
loop_
_entity.id
_entity.type
_entity.pdbx_description
1 polymer ?
#
loop_
_entity_poly.entity_id
_entity_poly.type
_entity_poly.pdbx_seq_one_letter_code
_entity_poly.pdbx_strand_id
1 'polypeptide(L)' 'MIVSWNTTNDCNMYCDHCYREAGCKAEDELSTAEARTLLEQIAKANFKIMIFSGGEPLMRTDIVELVAYATSLGLRPVLG' A
#
# COMPACT_ATOMS: atom_id res chain seq x y z
N MET A 1 10.92 11.25 -6.82
CA MET A 1 11.03 9.78 -6.91
C MET A 1 9.76 9.17 -6.29
N ILE A 2 9.25 8.09 -6.87
CA ILE A 2 7.98 7.44 -6.48
C ILE A 2 8.26 6.03 -5.94
N VAL A 3 7.45 5.57 -4.99
CA VAL A 3 7.37 4.16 -4.60
C VAL A 3 5.93 3.71 -4.80
N SER A 4 5.75 2.51 -5.37
CA SER A 4 4.47 1.81 -5.36
C SER A 4 4.58 0.58 -4.46
N TRP A 5 3.68 0.46 -3.50
CA TRP A 5 3.60 -0.67 -2.60
C TRP A 5 2.25 -1.37 -2.78
N ASN A 6 2.34 -2.66 -3.06
CA ASN A 6 1.21 -3.57 -3.05
C ASN A 6 0.81 -3.88 -1.59
N THR A 7 -0.17 -3.16 -1.06
CA THR A 7 -0.54 -3.18 0.36
C THR A 7 -1.27 -4.44 0.78
N THR A 8 -1.95 -5.09 -0.17
CA THR A 8 -2.64 -6.37 0.00
C THR A 8 -2.67 -7.13 -1.34
N ASN A 9 -2.97 -8.43 -1.29
CA ASN A 9 -3.36 -9.23 -2.44
C ASN A 9 -4.88 -9.42 -2.53
N ASP A 10 -5.63 -9.05 -1.49
CA ASP A 10 -7.09 -9.13 -1.46
C ASP A 10 -7.70 -8.20 -2.51
N CYS A 11 -8.59 -8.73 -3.34
CA CYS A 11 -9.23 -7.98 -4.41
C CYS A 11 -10.66 -8.43 -4.60
N ASN A 12 -11.55 -7.46 -4.75
CA ASN A 12 -12.97 -7.68 -5.04
C ASN A 12 -13.27 -7.94 -6.53
N MET A 13 -12.24 -8.05 -7.38
CA MET A 13 -12.34 -8.27 -8.82
C MET A 13 -11.35 -9.37 -9.27
N TYR A 14 -11.68 -10.09 -10.34
CA TYR A 14 -10.90 -11.22 -10.85
C TYR A 14 -10.64 -11.06 -12.35
N CYS A 15 -9.78 -10.11 -12.70
CA CYS A 15 -9.51 -9.76 -14.09
C CYS A 15 -8.63 -10.81 -14.80
N ASP A 16 -9.00 -11.23 -16.00
CA ASP A 16 -8.24 -12.21 -16.82
C ASP A 16 -6.79 -11.78 -17.12
N HIS A 17 -6.50 -10.48 -17.06
CA HIS A 17 -5.20 -9.88 -17.34
C HIS A 17 -4.48 -9.40 -16.07
N CYS A 18 -4.91 -9.84 -14.88
CA CYS A 18 -4.27 -9.45 -13.62
C CYS A 18 -2.87 -10.05 -13.53
N TYR A 19 -1.84 -9.22 -13.70
CA TYR A 19 -0.44 -9.66 -13.64
C TYR A 19 0.00 -10.24 -12.28
N ARG A 20 -0.79 -10.02 -11.21
CA ARG A 20 -0.53 -10.51 -9.86
C ARG A 20 -1.37 -11.70 -9.46
N GLU A 21 -2.37 -12.07 -10.27
CA GLU A 21 -3.38 -13.06 -9.88
C GLU A 21 -4.02 -12.69 -8.52
N ALA A 22 -4.31 -11.39 -8.35
CA ALA A 22 -4.91 -10.89 -7.11
C ALA A 22 -6.31 -11.48 -6.88
N GLY A 23 -6.68 -11.61 -5.61
CA GLY A 23 -7.94 -12.24 -5.22
C GLY A 23 -7.97 -12.49 -3.73
N CYS A 24 -7.32 -13.55 -3.26
CA CYS A 24 -7.26 -13.84 -1.84
C CYS A 24 -6.14 -13.05 -1.16
N LYS A 25 -6.41 -12.57 0.06
CA LYS A 25 -5.41 -11.98 0.95
C LYS A 25 -4.21 -12.92 1.12
N ALA A 26 -3.00 -12.40 1.02
CA ALA A 26 -1.78 -13.17 1.27
C ALA A 26 -1.54 -13.34 2.78
N GLU A 27 -0.94 -14.46 3.19
CA GLU A 27 -0.69 -14.76 4.61
C GLU A 27 0.41 -13.87 5.22
N ASP A 28 1.33 -13.39 4.39
CA ASP A 28 2.55 -12.66 4.75
C ASP A 28 2.47 -11.15 4.47
N GLU A 29 1.27 -10.57 4.52
CA GLU A 29 1.09 -9.13 4.39
C GLU A 29 1.58 -8.36 5.63
N LEU A 30 2.21 -7.20 5.40
CA LEU A 30 2.69 -6.35 6.49
C LEU A 30 1.55 -5.96 7.43
N SER A 31 1.77 -6.16 8.73
CA SER A 31 0.94 -5.58 9.80
C SER A 31 0.93 -4.04 9.73
N THR A 32 0.01 -3.41 10.44
CA THR A 32 -0.04 -1.93 10.52
C THR A 32 1.25 -1.32 11.07
N ALA A 33 1.89 -1.99 12.05
CA ALA A 33 3.14 -1.53 12.64
C ALA A 33 4.32 -1.61 11.64
N GLU A 34 4.41 -2.70 10.88
CA GLU A 34 5.42 -2.87 9.84
C GLU A 34 5.19 -1.92 8.67
N ALA A 35 3.94 -1.70 8.28
CA ALA A 35 3.55 -0.73 7.26
C ALA A 35 3.97 0.69 7.64
N ARG A 36 3.74 1.11 8.89
CA ARG A 36 4.23 2.40 9.40
C ARG A 36 5.75 2.49 9.34
N THR A 37 6.45 1.42 9.74
CA THR A 37 7.92 1.35 9.67
C THR A 37 8.43 1.50 8.23
N LEU A 38 7.78 0.84 7.26
CA LEU A 38 8.08 0.98 5.84
C LEU A 38 7.91 2.44 5.37
N LEU A 39 6.80 3.09 5.74
CA LEU A 39 6.53 4.48 5.36
C LEU A 39 7.58 5.44 5.94
N GLU A 40 8.02 5.22 7.19
CA GLU A 40 9.14 5.99 7.77
C GLU A 40 10.43 5.80 6.99
N GLN A 41 10.77 4.58 6.60
CA GLN A 41 11.98 4.28 5.83
C GLN A 41 11.94 4.94 4.45
N ILE A 42 10.80 4.89 3.77
CA ILE A 42 10.58 5.56 2.48
C ILE A 42 10.74 7.08 2.62
N ALA A 43 10.16 7.68 3.66
CA ALA A 43 10.30 9.10 3.94
C ALA A 43 11.75 9.49 4.26
N LYS A 44 12.45 8.70 5.09
CA LYS A 44 13.88 8.87 5.42
C LYS A 44 14.78 8.76 4.19
N ALA A 45 14.42 7.91 3.22
CA ALA A 45 15.08 7.81 1.93
C ALA A 45 14.74 8.94 0.95
N ASN A 46 14.00 9.98 1.39
CA ASN A 46 13.66 11.20 0.65
C ASN A 46 12.78 10.98 -0.60
N PHE A 47 11.99 9.90 -0.61
CA PHE A 47 10.89 9.75 -1.57
C PHE A 47 9.76 10.74 -1.25
N LYS A 48 8.95 11.05 -2.26
CA LYS A 48 7.90 12.09 -2.13
C LYS A 48 6.51 11.60 -2.50
N ILE A 49 6.38 10.62 -3.39
CA ILE A 49 5.09 10.07 -3.80
C ILE A 49 5.04 8.62 -3.36
N MET A 50 3.98 8.28 -2.63
CA MET A 50 3.71 6.94 -2.12
C MET A 50 2.41 6.44 -2.75
N ILE A 51 2.51 5.47 -3.65
CA ILE A 51 1.35 4.85 -4.29
C ILE A 51 0.98 3.60 -3.49
N PHE A 52 -0.20 3.64 -2.88
CA PHE A 52 -0.82 2.47 -2.26
C PHE A 52 -1.60 1.74 -3.35
N SER A 53 -1.17 0.53 -3.67
CA SER A 53 -1.75 -0.30 -4.71
C SER A 53 -1.91 -1.73 -4.22
N GLY A 54 -2.16 -2.66 -5.14
CA GLY A 54 -2.18 -4.10 -4.90
C GLY A 54 -3.52 -4.63 -4.48
N GLY A 55 -3.83 -5.84 -4.97
CA GLY A 55 -5.22 -6.28 -5.08
C GLY A 55 -6.11 -5.09 -5.38
N GLU A 56 -7.06 -4.84 -4.48
CA GLU A 56 -7.65 -3.53 -4.30
C GLU A 56 -7.18 -2.94 -2.95
N PRO A 57 -6.41 -1.83 -2.92
CA PRO A 57 -5.89 -1.25 -1.67
C PRO A 57 -7.00 -0.89 -0.68
N LEU A 58 -8.22 -0.56 -1.15
CA LEU A 58 -9.36 -0.26 -0.29
C LEU A 58 -9.94 -1.48 0.44
N MET A 59 -9.53 -2.71 0.09
CA MET A 59 -9.89 -3.93 0.82
C MET A 59 -9.10 -4.06 2.14
N ARG A 60 -7.97 -3.37 2.27
CA ARG A 60 -7.16 -3.37 3.49
C ARG A 60 -7.78 -2.46 4.57
N THR A 61 -8.09 -3.03 5.73
CA THR A 61 -8.90 -2.36 6.78
C THR A 61 -8.28 -1.11 7.39
N ASP A 62 -6.95 -1.01 7.44
CA ASP A 62 -6.19 0.12 7.99
C ASP A 62 -5.71 1.11 6.92
N ILE A 63 -6.17 1.01 5.66
CA ILE A 63 -5.63 1.83 4.55
C ILE A 63 -5.74 3.33 4.79
N VAL A 64 -6.86 3.81 5.34
CA VAL A 64 -7.09 5.23 5.63
C VAL A 64 -6.13 5.73 6.71
N GLU A 65 -5.85 4.91 7.72
CA GLU A 65 -4.86 5.20 8.75
C GLU A 65 -3.46 5.33 8.15
N LEU A 66 -3.08 4.41 7.26
CA LEU A 66 -1.77 4.42 6.60
C LEU A 66 -1.61 5.64 5.66
N VAL A 67 -2.66 6.04 4.95
CA VAL A 67 -2.67 7.26 4.13
C VAL A 67 -2.47 8.51 4.98
N ALA A 68 -3.18 8.61 6.11
CA ALA A 68 -3.01 9.73 7.05
C ALA A 68 -1.59 9.75 7.64
N TYR A 69 -1.06 8.58 7.99
CA TYR A 69 0.29 8.45 8.53
C TYR A 69 1.37 8.83 7.51
N ALA A 70 1.26 8.35 6.26
CA ALA A 70 2.16 8.75 5.16
C ALA A 70 2.13 10.27 4.92
N THR A 71 0.95 10.88 4.97
CA THR A 71 0.80 12.34 4.88
C THR A 71 1.54 13.06 6.00
N SER A 72 1.45 12.55 7.24
CA SER A 72 2.15 13.14 8.40
C SER A 72 3.67 13.09 8.27
N LEU A 73 4.20 12.14 7.48
CA LEU A 73 5.63 12.00 7.17
C LEU A 73 6.08 12.88 5.98
N GLY A 74 5.18 13.68 5.40
CA GLY A 74 5.47 14.53 4.24
C GLY A 74 5.52 13.78 2.91
N LEU A 75 5.02 12.53 2.86
CA LEU A 75 4.76 11.83 1.61
C LEU A 75 3.46 12.35 1.00
N ARG A 76 3.33 12.24 -0.33
CA ARG A 76 2.09 12.47 -1.08
C ARG A 76 1.45 11.12 -1.40
N PRO A 77 0.41 10.69 -0.67
CA PRO A 77 -0.31 9.45 -0.94
C PRO A 77 -1.06 9.52 -2.27
N VAL A 78 -1.10 8.40 -2.97
CA VAL A 78 -1.94 8.17 -4.16
C VAL A 78 -2.51 6.76 -4.04
N LEU A 79 -3.79 6.58 -4.34
CA LEU A 79 -4.38 5.25 -4.54
C LEU A 79 -4.24 4.89 -6.01
N GLY A 80 -3.68 3.72 -6.31
CA GLY A 80 -3.33 3.31 -7.67
C GLY A 80 -3.78 1.90 -8.01
#